data_AF-A0A558NNB2-F1
#
_entry.id   AF-A0A558NNB2-F1
#
_cell.length_a   1.000
_cell.length_b   1.000
_cell.length_c   1.000
_cell.angle_alpha   90.00
_cell.angle_beta   90.00
_cell.angle_gamma   90.00
#
_symmetry.space_group_name_H-M   'P 1'
#
loop_
_entity.id
_entity.type
_entity.pdbx_description
1 polymer ?
#
loop_
_entity_poly.entity_id
_entity_poly.type
_entity_poly.pdbx_seq_one_letter_code
_entity_poly.pdbx_strand_id
1 'polypeptide(L)'
;MKATESSCCGSAKTSAEPVSCCAAEVKNAEVKKTEVNSSESSCCGSAKTSAAAKPASCCAAEAKVAESSCCGSTSAVAASCGTESGESGGCCPPAEKGRIDWILWGCGSFVVLGYIGFLLLGHQPDSSLPWLGVMLHTSYEMVNAMWWGILTASFFVGLLGRIPRELVMSVLGRGGSKRGLFRATLAGLLLDLCNHGILMVAMKLYERGASIGQVMAFLIASPWNSLTLTLILIGLIGLKWTLLFIAASLLIAWISGWIFDRLVERGTLPANPNQGEFQQVPFLPTLKNTWKDNDWSVPSLLKMFWQGFKESKMVLRWVFFGVVLIALVRAFVPEDSFGIWFGASFTGLLMTLLATTIIEVCSEGSSPIAADLFNRAAAPGNAFTFLMAGAATDYTEIMALQNTTRSWKIALFLPLITVPQVLLIGWLMNTAGV
;
A
#
# COMPACT_ATOMS: atom_id res chain seq x y z
N MET A 1 47.31 -33.26 -36.04
CA MET A 1 48.70 -33.41 -36.53
C MET A 1 49.50 -32.17 -36.14
N LYS A 2 50.84 -32.29 -36.15
CA LYS A 2 51.87 -31.24 -35.90
C LYS A 2 51.51 -29.88 -36.54
N ALA A 3 51.78 -28.67 -36.02
CA ALA A 3 52.77 -28.09 -35.09
C ALA A 3 53.74 -27.11 -35.80
N THR A 4 54.03 -25.99 -35.11
CA THR A 4 55.22 -25.10 -35.18
C THR A 4 55.56 -24.26 -36.44
N GLU A 5 55.63 -22.94 -36.17
CA GLU A 5 56.72 -21.99 -36.52
C GLU A 5 56.86 -21.33 -37.90
N SER A 6 56.76 -19.99 -37.88
CA SER A 6 57.81 -19.03 -38.30
C SER A 6 57.52 -17.68 -37.59
N SER A 7 58.46 -17.11 -36.82
CA SER A 7 59.57 -16.22 -37.23
C SER A 7 59.08 -14.81 -37.66
N CYS A 8 59.67 -13.68 -37.27
CA CYS A 8 61.02 -13.44 -36.75
C CYS A 8 61.07 -12.28 -35.73
N CYS A 9 62.11 -12.23 -34.90
CA CYS A 9 62.37 -11.17 -33.92
C CYS A 9 63.55 -10.28 -34.35
N GLY A 10 63.55 -8.99 -33.98
CA GLY A 10 64.64 -8.04 -34.25
C GLY A 10 64.92 -7.19 -33.00
N SER A 11 66.16 -7.20 -32.51
CA SER A 11 66.51 -6.82 -31.13
C SER A 11 67.25 -5.50 -31.01
N ALA A 12 67.02 -4.73 -29.93
CA ALA A 12 68.08 -4.14 -29.09
C ALA A 12 67.56 -3.51 -27.78
N LYS A 13 67.87 -4.15 -26.64
CA LYS A 13 68.42 -3.59 -25.36
C LYS A 13 67.84 -2.28 -24.79
N THR A 14 67.48 -2.10 -23.51
CA THR A 14 67.62 -2.88 -22.24
C THR A 14 66.79 -2.13 -21.16
N SER A 15 66.35 -2.67 -20.00
CA SER A 15 66.41 -4.02 -19.42
C SER A 15 65.46 -4.16 -18.21
N ALA A 16 64.88 -5.36 -18.03
CA ALA A 16 64.43 -5.99 -16.77
C ALA A 16 63.56 -5.18 -15.75
N GLU A 17 62.25 -5.49 -15.74
CA GLU A 17 61.44 -5.71 -14.53
C GLU A 17 62.06 -6.83 -13.64
N PRO A 18 61.69 -7.05 -12.34
CA PRO A 18 60.33 -6.87 -11.77
C PRO A 18 60.22 -6.45 -10.28
N VAL A 19 58.99 -6.63 -9.73
CA VAL A 19 58.62 -6.92 -8.33
C VAL A 19 58.15 -5.75 -7.43
N SER A 20 56.84 -5.80 -7.11
CA SER A 20 56.23 -5.71 -5.77
C SER A 20 57.09 -5.20 -4.59
N CYS A 21 56.56 -4.20 -3.88
CA CYS A 21 56.96 -3.85 -2.51
C CYS A 21 55.67 -3.71 -1.65
N CYS A 22 55.58 -4.20 -0.41
CA CYS A 22 56.60 -4.74 0.48
C CYS A 22 56.16 -6.07 1.15
N ALA A 23 57.12 -6.96 1.40
CA ALA A 23 57.04 -7.99 2.44
C ALA A 23 57.95 -7.60 3.63
N ALA A 24 57.74 -8.21 4.79
CA ALA A 24 58.35 -7.81 6.07
C ALA A 24 59.65 -8.57 6.40
N GLU A 25 60.50 -7.98 7.25
CA GLU A 25 61.47 -8.72 8.07
C GLU A 25 61.71 -8.06 9.45
N VAL A 26 62.45 -8.72 10.35
CA VAL A 26 62.15 -8.76 11.80
C VAL A 26 63.37 -8.58 12.72
N LYS A 27 63.13 -8.01 13.92
CA LYS A 27 63.83 -8.10 15.24
C LYS A 27 64.74 -6.95 15.77
N ASN A 28 64.34 -6.51 16.97
CA ASN A 28 65.10 -6.11 18.18
C ASN A 28 66.05 -4.88 18.18
N ALA A 29 65.63 -3.82 18.91
CA ALA A 29 66.32 -3.35 20.13
C ALA A 29 65.41 -2.43 20.98
N GLU A 30 65.79 -2.21 22.24
CA GLU A 30 65.00 -1.83 23.41
C GLU A 30 64.52 -0.36 23.61
N VAL A 31 63.31 -0.24 24.19
CA VAL A 31 62.95 0.57 25.40
C VAL A 31 62.70 2.11 25.38
N LYS A 32 61.48 2.46 25.85
CA LYS A 32 60.97 3.67 26.55
C LYS A 32 60.51 4.94 25.79
N LYS A 33 59.20 5.23 25.99
CA LYS A 33 58.50 6.52 26.28
C LYS A 33 58.93 7.76 25.46
N THR A 34 58.02 8.51 24.84
CA THR A 34 56.87 9.21 25.48
C THR A 34 55.82 9.62 24.43
N GLU A 35 54.58 9.88 24.84
CA GLU A 35 53.42 10.18 23.98
C GLU A 35 53.38 11.60 23.39
N VAL A 36 52.87 11.68 22.13
CA VAL A 36 51.80 12.60 21.62
C VAL A 36 51.88 14.08 22.06
N ASN A 37 52.05 15.07 21.17
CA ASN A 37 51.15 15.37 20.05
C ASN A 37 51.82 16.34 19.05
N SER A 38 51.62 16.17 17.74
CA SER A 38 52.17 17.06 16.70
C SER A 38 51.09 17.92 16.03
N SER A 39 51.28 19.23 16.10
CA SER A 39 50.56 20.30 15.42
C SER A 39 50.99 20.48 13.95
N GLU A 40 50.49 21.55 13.32
CA GLU A 40 51.07 22.24 12.13
C GLU A 40 50.81 21.65 10.73
N SER A 41 50.70 22.45 9.65
CA SER A 41 50.53 23.92 9.52
C SER A 41 50.17 24.37 8.08
N SER A 42 49.45 25.50 7.98
CA SER A 42 49.56 26.62 6.99
C SER A 42 49.69 26.34 5.46
N CYS A 43 49.05 27.13 4.58
CA CYS A 43 49.63 28.41 4.16
C CYS A 43 48.69 29.37 3.38
N CYS A 44 49.05 30.65 3.43
CA CYS A 44 48.65 31.83 2.61
C CYS A 44 47.48 32.73 3.09
N GLY A 45 47.85 33.89 3.67
CA GLY A 45 47.04 35.13 3.69
C GLY A 45 47.18 35.92 2.38
N SER A 46 46.67 37.14 2.18
CA SER A 46 46.11 38.20 3.06
C SER A 46 44.89 38.86 2.34
N ALA A 47 44.14 39.87 2.80
CA ALA A 47 44.35 40.92 3.80
C ALA A 47 43.02 41.49 4.39
N LYS A 48 43.15 42.47 5.29
CA LYS A 48 42.11 43.26 6.01
C LYS A 48 41.18 44.03 5.02
N THR A 49 39.97 44.54 5.33
CA THR A 49 39.39 45.06 6.59
C THR A 49 37.85 45.28 6.47
N SER A 50 37.15 45.48 7.61
CA SER A 50 35.88 46.24 7.79
C SER A 50 34.49 45.62 7.48
N ALA A 51 33.84 45.19 8.57
CA ALA A 51 32.45 45.49 9.00
C ALA A 51 31.25 45.58 8.00
N ALA A 52 30.35 44.60 8.16
CA ALA A 52 28.87 44.68 8.28
C ALA A 52 28.04 45.71 7.48
N ALA A 53 27.26 45.22 6.50
CA ALA A 53 25.82 45.53 6.34
C ALA A 53 25.10 44.53 5.39
N LYS A 54 23.84 44.19 5.71
CA LYS A 54 22.81 43.63 4.80
C LYS A 54 21.75 44.73 4.56
N PRO A 55 20.82 44.61 3.60
CA PRO A 55 20.91 44.03 2.25
C PRO A 55 20.29 44.95 1.16
N ALA A 56 20.54 44.68 -0.12
CA ALA A 56 19.72 45.13 -1.25
C ALA A 56 19.75 44.01 -2.31
N SER A 57 18.61 43.40 -2.66
CA SER A 57 17.69 43.88 -3.70
C SER A 57 18.38 44.04 -5.05
N CYS A 58 18.06 43.14 -6.00
CA CYS A 58 17.43 43.48 -7.29
C CYS A 58 17.31 42.23 -8.18
N CYS A 59 16.09 41.78 -8.43
CA CYS A 59 15.81 41.09 -9.68
C CYS A 59 15.77 42.14 -10.78
N ALA A 60 16.59 41.97 -11.82
CA ALA A 60 16.49 42.71 -13.08
C ALA A 60 16.52 41.72 -14.23
N ALA A 61 15.63 41.89 -15.20
CA ALA A 61 15.51 41.03 -16.36
C ALA A 61 16.42 41.51 -17.50
N GLU A 62 16.83 40.63 -18.42
CA GLU A 62 16.18 40.52 -19.73
C GLU A 62 16.80 39.42 -20.60
N ALA A 63 16.16 39.14 -21.73
CA ALA A 63 16.32 37.91 -22.50
C ALA A 63 17.51 37.89 -23.48
N LYS A 64 17.87 36.69 -23.92
CA LYS A 64 18.26 36.43 -25.31
C LYS A 64 17.98 34.97 -25.70
N VAL A 65 17.09 34.78 -26.66
CA VAL A 65 16.98 33.55 -27.45
C VAL A 65 17.73 33.78 -28.75
N ALA A 66 18.58 32.82 -29.14
CA ALA A 66 19.14 32.72 -30.48
C ALA A 66 19.20 31.23 -30.84
N GLU A 67 18.51 30.86 -31.92
CA GLU A 67 18.37 29.48 -32.38
C GLU A 67 19.58 29.01 -33.20
N SER A 68 19.83 27.70 -33.21
CA SER A 68 20.43 27.07 -34.39
C SER A 68 19.97 25.60 -34.59
N SER A 69 19.20 25.41 -35.67
CA SER A 69 19.24 24.23 -36.56
C SER A 69 18.69 22.86 -36.10
N CYS A 70 17.47 22.57 -36.58
CA CYS A 70 17.08 21.34 -37.31
C CYS A 70 16.93 19.96 -36.60
N CYS A 71 15.66 19.66 -36.30
CA CYS A 71 14.91 18.39 -36.53
C CYS A 71 15.59 17.01 -36.44
N GLY A 72 15.06 16.12 -35.58
CA GLY A 72 15.45 14.70 -35.61
C GLY A 72 14.76 13.69 -34.68
N SER A 73 13.44 13.76 -34.44
CA SER A 73 12.56 12.66 -33.95
C SER A 73 12.87 11.86 -32.65
N THR A 74 11.78 11.37 -32.02
CA THR A 74 11.71 10.41 -30.88
C THR A 74 12.18 10.90 -29.50
N SER A 75 11.20 10.99 -28.59
CA SER A 75 11.36 11.42 -27.19
C SER A 75 12.07 10.34 -26.36
N ALA A 76 13.38 10.48 -26.19
CA ALA A 76 14.17 9.65 -25.28
C ALA A 76 14.24 10.26 -23.87
N VAL A 77 14.10 9.40 -22.87
CA VAL A 77 14.28 9.72 -21.44
C VAL A 77 15.73 10.15 -21.20
N ALA A 78 15.92 11.31 -20.58
CA ALA A 78 17.23 11.75 -20.07
C ALA A 78 17.08 12.26 -18.64
N ALA A 79 17.71 11.54 -17.70
CA ALA A 79 17.87 11.99 -16.32
C ALA A 79 19.01 13.02 -16.23
N SER A 80 18.91 13.94 -15.26
CA SER A 80 20.05 14.72 -14.77
C SER A 80 20.11 14.63 -13.25
N CYS A 81 21.20 14.03 -12.74
CA CYS A 81 21.54 13.99 -11.32
C CYS A 81 22.62 15.03 -10.99
N GLY A 82 22.64 15.49 -9.73
CA GLY A 82 23.67 16.37 -9.16
C GLY A 82 23.09 17.71 -8.67
N THR A 83 23.30 18.15 -7.43
CA THR A 83 24.08 17.54 -6.32
C THR A 83 23.51 18.02 -4.97
N GLU A 84 23.75 17.28 -3.89
CA GLU A 84 23.10 17.42 -2.58
C GLU A 84 23.62 18.58 -1.70
N SER A 85 22.78 19.12 -0.82
CA SER A 85 23.03 19.20 0.63
C SER A 85 21.87 19.86 1.42
N GLY A 86 21.46 19.26 2.55
CA GLY A 86 20.75 19.96 3.64
C GLY A 86 19.23 19.78 3.77
N GLU A 87 18.85 18.86 4.69
CA GLU A 87 17.60 18.83 5.49
C GLU A 87 16.21 18.56 4.86
N SER A 88 15.51 17.59 5.48
CA SER A 88 14.06 17.33 5.42
C SER A 88 13.43 17.04 4.04
N GLY A 89 13.59 15.79 3.57
CA GLY A 89 12.89 15.28 2.39
C GLY A 89 11.38 15.14 2.60
N GLY A 90 10.59 16.07 2.07
CA GLY A 90 9.17 15.91 1.83
C GLY A 90 8.90 15.59 0.36
N CYS A 91 8.71 14.30 0.01
CA CYS A 91 8.18 13.91 -1.31
C CYS A 91 6.68 14.21 -1.42
N CYS A 92 6.33 15.50 -1.43
CA CYS A 92 5.03 15.93 -1.94
C CYS A 92 5.08 15.88 -3.48
N PRO A 93 4.12 15.24 -4.16
CA PRO A 93 3.89 15.55 -5.57
C PRO A 93 3.56 17.04 -5.71
N PRO A 94 3.85 17.67 -6.87
CA PRO A 94 3.48 19.07 -7.08
C PRO A 94 1.98 19.25 -6.88
N ALA A 95 1.59 20.35 -6.22
CA ALA A 95 0.20 20.62 -5.89
C ALA A 95 -0.66 20.73 -7.17
N GLU A 96 -1.38 19.66 -7.51
CA GLU A 96 -2.32 19.69 -8.62
C GLU A 96 -3.40 20.75 -8.37
N LYS A 97 -3.59 21.64 -9.34
CA LYS A 97 -4.78 22.52 -9.38
C LYS A 97 -6.02 21.65 -9.20
N GLY A 98 -6.80 21.92 -8.16
CA GLY A 98 -7.89 21.05 -7.71
C GLY A 98 -8.86 20.65 -8.81
N ARG A 99 -8.66 19.47 -9.40
CA ARG A 99 -9.60 18.85 -10.32
C ARG A 99 -10.85 18.44 -9.54
N ILE A 100 -12.01 18.76 -10.07
CA ILE A 100 -13.30 18.34 -9.49
C ILE A 100 -13.38 16.81 -9.60
N ASP A 101 -13.67 16.15 -8.48
CA ASP A 101 -13.81 14.70 -8.43
C ASP A 101 -15.20 14.31 -8.95
N TRP A 102 -15.30 14.17 -10.28
CA TRP A 102 -16.55 13.88 -10.97
C TRP A 102 -17.22 12.57 -10.53
N ILE A 103 -16.45 11.58 -10.09
CA ILE A 103 -17.00 10.32 -9.56
C ILE A 103 -17.70 10.60 -8.23
N LEU A 104 -17.02 11.26 -7.29
CA LEU A 104 -17.62 11.60 -5.99
C LEU A 104 -18.87 12.47 -6.15
N TRP A 105 -18.81 13.53 -6.98
CA TRP A 105 -19.94 14.44 -7.16
C TRP A 105 -21.07 13.82 -7.97
N GLY A 106 -20.79 13.04 -9.02
CA GLY A 106 -21.79 12.35 -9.83
C GLY A 106 -22.50 11.24 -9.05
N CYS A 107 -21.74 10.29 -8.51
CA CYS A 107 -22.30 9.19 -7.71
C CYS A 107 -22.93 9.71 -6.41
N GLY A 108 -22.31 10.69 -5.75
CA GLY A 108 -22.88 11.34 -4.56
C GLY A 108 -24.21 12.04 -4.85
N SER A 109 -24.31 12.76 -5.98
CA SER A 109 -25.58 13.39 -6.39
C SER A 109 -26.66 12.33 -6.68
N PHE A 110 -26.31 11.23 -7.36
CA PHE A 110 -27.24 10.13 -7.58
C PHE A 110 -27.74 9.54 -6.26
N VAL A 111 -26.84 9.22 -5.32
CA VAL A 111 -27.20 8.62 -4.02
C VAL A 111 -28.05 9.59 -3.18
N VAL A 112 -27.72 10.88 -3.16
CA VAL A 112 -28.50 11.90 -2.44
C VAL A 112 -29.89 12.11 -3.07
N LEU A 113 -29.97 12.20 -4.39
CA LEU A 113 -31.26 12.29 -5.10
C LEU A 113 -32.09 11.01 -4.94
N GLY A 114 -31.44 9.85 -4.90
CA GLY A 114 -32.08 8.56 -4.63
C GLY A 114 -32.67 8.49 -3.22
N TYR A 115 -31.90 8.90 -2.22
CA TYR A 115 -32.31 8.97 -0.82
C TYR A 115 -33.47 9.96 -0.60
N ILE A 116 -33.36 11.18 -1.13
CA ILE A 116 -34.41 12.19 -1.05
C ILE A 116 -35.65 11.75 -1.85
N GLY A 117 -35.46 11.18 -3.03
CA GLY A 117 -36.54 10.63 -3.86
C GLY A 117 -37.33 9.54 -3.14
N PHE A 118 -36.65 8.62 -2.44
CA PHE A 118 -37.30 7.61 -1.61
C PHE A 118 -38.13 8.24 -0.47
N LEU A 119 -37.60 9.26 0.20
CA LEU A 119 -38.31 9.97 1.28
C LEU A 119 -39.52 10.78 0.80
N LEU A 120 -39.45 11.36 -0.40
CA LEU A 120 -40.53 12.19 -0.96
C LEU A 120 -41.62 11.38 -1.68
N LEU A 121 -41.23 10.32 -2.42
CA LEU A 121 -42.14 9.49 -3.22
C LEU A 121 -42.66 8.26 -2.47
N GLY A 122 -42.03 7.92 -1.33
CA GLY A 122 -42.62 7.15 -0.23
C GLY A 122 -43.38 5.87 -0.59
N HIS A 123 -42.66 4.75 -0.72
CA HIS A 123 -43.20 3.38 -0.73
C HIS A 123 -44.26 3.00 -1.79
N GLN A 124 -44.78 3.91 -2.62
CA GLN A 124 -45.79 3.56 -3.63
C GLN A 124 -45.16 2.68 -4.74
N PRO A 125 -45.51 1.37 -4.84
CA PRO A 125 -44.88 0.48 -5.81
C PRO A 125 -45.31 0.79 -7.25
N ASP A 126 -46.44 1.46 -7.40
CA ASP A 126 -47.17 1.67 -8.65
C ASP A 126 -46.62 2.83 -9.52
N SER A 127 -45.35 3.19 -9.34
CA SER A 127 -44.67 4.08 -10.29
C SER A 127 -44.50 3.34 -11.64
N SER A 128 -44.75 4.04 -12.75
CA SER A 128 -44.67 3.47 -14.11
C SER A 128 -43.26 3.05 -14.56
N LEU A 129 -42.26 3.16 -13.69
CA LEU A 129 -40.84 2.88 -13.93
C LEU A 129 -40.27 2.02 -12.79
N PRO A 130 -40.48 0.69 -12.78
CA PRO A 130 -40.12 -0.16 -11.64
C PRO A 130 -38.61 -0.13 -11.30
N TRP A 131 -37.75 0.02 -12.32
CA TRP A 131 -36.30 0.18 -12.13
C TRP A 131 -35.93 1.40 -11.28
N LEU A 132 -36.71 2.49 -11.36
CA LEU A 132 -36.47 3.71 -10.59
C LEU A 132 -36.79 3.47 -9.12
N GLY A 133 -37.91 2.81 -8.81
CA GLY A 133 -38.26 2.42 -7.44
C GLY A 133 -37.16 1.59 -6.76
N VAL A 134 -36.59 0.62 -7.49
CA VAL A 134 -35.45 -0.20 -7.01
C VAL A 134 -34.21 0.65 -6.74
N MET A 135 -33.90 1.62 -7.60
CA MET A 135 -32.77 2.55 -7.40
C MET A 135 -32.95 3.46 -6.18
N LEU A 136 -34.16 4.01 -5.99
CA LEU A 136 -34.49 4.85 -4.82
C LEU A 136 -34.38 4.04 -3.53
N HIS A 137 -34.99 2.86 -3.47
CA HIS A 137 -34.94 1.95 -2.32
C HIS A 137 -33.49 1.54 -1.99
N THR A 138 -32.72 1.11 -2.99
CA THR A 138 -31.32 0.68 -2.78
C THR A 138 -30.45 1.83 -2.26
N SER A 139 -30.66 3.06 -2.76
CA SER A 139 -29.93 4.24 -2.25
C SER A 139 -30.27 4.52 -0.77
N TYR A 140 -31.54 4.40 -0.39
CA TYR A 140 -31.98 4.54 1.01
C TYR A 140 -31.43 3.44 1.93
N GLU A 141 -31.55 2.18 1.51
CA GLU A 141 -31.07 0.99 2.24
C GLU A 141 -29.56 1.08 2.51
N MET A 142 -28.75 1.29 1.47
CA MET A 142 -27.29 1.31 1.59
C MET A 142 -26.80 2.50 2.43
N VAL A 143 -27.36 3.71 2.24
CA VAL A 143 -27.00 4.88 3.05
C VAL A 143 -27.30 4.62 4.53
N ASN A 144 -28.49 4.10 4.86
CA ASN A 144 -28.87 3.82 6.24
C ASN A 144 -28.09 2.67 6.88
N ALA A 145 -27.65 1.68 6.11
CA ALA A 145 -26.77 0.62 6.59
C ALA A 145 -25.33 1.11 6.87
N MET A 146 -24.82 2.05 6.07
CA MET A 146 -23.38 2.41 6.06
C MET A 146 -23.03 3.74 6.78
N TRP A 147 -23.94 4.72 6.88
CA TRP A 147 -23.61 6.09 7.35
C TRP A 147 -22.95 6.13 8.73
N TRP A 148 -23.45 5.36 9.70
CA TRP A 148 -22.91 5.30 11.06
C TRP A 148 -21.50 4.69 11.07
N GLY A 149 -21.26 3.67 10.24
CA GLY A 149 -19.96 3.05 10.06
C GLY A 149 -18.95 4.01 9.44
N ILE A 150 -19.35 4.77 8.41
CA ILE A 150 -18.50 5.79 7.77
C ILE A 150 -18.17 6.95 8.73
N LEU A 151 -19.13 7.39 9.55
CA LEU A 151 -18.90 8.46 10.54
C LEU A 151 -17.95 8.02 11.65
N THR A 152 -18.15 6.81 12.20
CA THR A 152 -17.25 6.26 13.22
C THR A 152 -15.86 5.97 12.65
N ALA A 153 -15.78 5.45 11.43
CA ALA A 153 -14.54 5.29 10.68
C ALA A 153 -13.77 6.61 10.51
N SER A 154 -14.43 7.67 10.03
CA SER A 154 -13.80 8.99 9.84
C SER A 154 -13.18 9.52 11.14
N PHE A 155 -13.81 9.24 12.29
CA PHE A 155 -13.29 9.57 13.61
C PHE A 155 -12.10 8.68 14.01
N PHE A 156 -12.18 7.36 13.81
CA PHE A 156 -11.10 6.43 14.13
C PHE A 156 -9.86 6.62 13.24
N VAL A 157 -10.02 6.88 11.93
CA VAL A 157 -8.92 7.23 11.03
C VAL A 157 -8.20 8.49 11.50
N GLY A 158 -8.95 9.55 11.85
CA GLY A 158 -8.37 10.77 12.42
C GLY A 158 -7.62 10.53 13.74
N LEU A 159 -8.11 9.61 14.58
CA LEU A 159 -7.46 9.20 15.81
C LEU A 159 -6.19 8.36 15.56
N LEU A 160 -6.24 7.41 14.62
CA LEU A 160 -5.09 6.58 14.22
C LEU A 160 -4.00 7.40 13.54
N GLY A 161 -4.36 8.50 12.85
CA GLY A 161 -3.41 9.47 12.30
C GLY A 161 -2.52 10.15 13.36
N ARG A 162 -2.85 10.06 14.65
CA ARG A 162 -2.00 10.50 15.78
C ARG A 162 -0.92 9.48 16.17
N ILE A 163 -1.00 8.24 15.68
CA ILE A 163 -0.02 7.18 15.98
C ILE A 163 1.12 7.25 14.95
N PRO A 164 2.38 7.48 15.36
CA PRO A 164 3.50 7.56 14.44
C PRO A 164 3.69 6.22 13.72
N ARG A 165 3.88 6.27 12.40
CA ARG A 165 4.00 5.06 11.56
C ARG A 165 5.22 4.21 11.96
N GLU A 166 6.24 4.87 12.47
CA GLU A 166 7.48 4.31 13.02
C GLU A 166 7.20 3.36 14.20
N LEU A 167 6.17 3.67 15.00
CA LEU A 167 5.77 2.88 16.16
C LEU A 167 4.98 1.63 15.77
N VAL A 168 4.33 1.64 14.60
CA VAL A 168 3.75 0.44 14.00
C VAL A 168 4.85 -0.40 13.33
N MET A 169 5.77 0.22 12.60
CA MET A 169 6.92 -0.47 12.00
C MET A 169 7.83 -1.13 13.05
N SER A 170 7.97 -0.56 14.24
CA SER A 170 8.81 -1.13 15.32
C SER A 170 8.25 -2.40 15.96
N VAL A 171 6.93 -2.65 15.83
CA VAL A 171 6.29 -3.89 16.29
C VAL A 171 6.70 -5.08 15.41
N LEU A 172 7.06 -4.83 14.15
CA LEU A 172 7.58 -5.84 13.23
C LEU A 172 9.05 -6.10 13.55
N GLY A 173 9.29 -7.10 14.41
CA GLY A 173 10.62 -7.63 14.67
C GLY A 173 11.20 -8.38 13.46
N ARG A 174 12.50 -8.71 13.54
CA ARG A 174 13.26 -9.47 12.52
C ARG A 174 12.47 -10.65 11.94
N GLY A 175 12.54 -10.77 10.61
CA GLY A 175 11.79 -11.77 9.82
C GLY A 175 12.29 -13.21 9.90
N GLY A 176 11.57 -14.10 9.21
CA GLY A 176 11.87 -15.54 9.16
C GLY A 176 11.44 -16.36 10.38
N SER A 177 10.78 -15.76 11.38
CA SER A 177 10.24 -16.47 12.55
C SER A 177 8.72 -16.47 12.54
N LYS A 178 8.09 -17.60 12.92
CA LYS A 178 6.63 -17.70 13.10
C LYS A 178 6.02 -16.59 13.98
N ARG A 179 6.77 -16.11 14.98
CA ARG A 179 6.37 -14.97 15.84
C ARG A 179 6.45 -13.62 15.13
N GLY A 180 7.49 -13.42 14.30
CA GLY A 180 7.65 -12.22 13.46
C GLY A 180 6.60 -12.16 12.35
N LEU A 181 6.21 -13.32 11.82
CA LEU A 181 5.13 -13.46 10.85
C LEU A 181 3.76 -13.10 11.45
N PHE A 182 3.39 -13.73 12.58
CA PHE A 182 2.13 -13.41 13.28
C PHE A 182 2.03 -11.93 13.69
N ARG A 183 3.15 -11.33 14.10
CA ARG A 183 3.24 -9.87 14.34
C ARG A 183 2.97 -9.04 13.09
N ALA A 184 3.48 -9.44 11.93
CA ALA A 184 3.22 -8.75 10.66
C ALA A 184 1.75 -8.89 10.24
N THR A 185 1.15 -10.06 10.38
CA THR A 185 -0.30 -10.29 10.15
C THR A 185 -1.15 -9.38 11.06
N LEU A 186 -0.84 -9.33 12.36
CA LEU A 186 -1.55 -8.49 13.33
C LEU A 186 -1.31 -6.98 13.11
N ALA A 187 -0.13 -6.59 12.63
CA ALA A 187 0.14 -5.19 12.27
C ALA A 187 -0.64 -4.76 11.02
N GLY A 188 -0.82 -5.66 10.04
CA GLY A 188 -1.70 -5.42 8.89
C GLY A 188 -3.15 -5.28 9.31
N LEU A 189 -3.64 -6.19 10.16
CA LEU A 189 -4.97 -6.15 10.78
C LEU A 189 -5.29 -4.80 11.45
N LEU A 190 -4.30 -4.17 12.08
CA LEU A 190 -4.48 -2.93 12.84
C LEU A 190 -4.24 -1.64 12.02
N LEU A 191 -3.73 -1.73 10.80
CA LEU A 191 -3.49 -0.55 9.96
C LEU A 191 -4.70 -0.28 9.04
N ASP A 192 -5.55 0.64 9.51
CA ASP A 192 -6.67 1.22 8.79
C ASP A 192 -6.19 2.16 7.66
N LEU A 193 -5.61 1.57 6.62
CA LEU A 193 -5.17 2.22 5.39
C LEU A 193 -5.93 1.61 4.21
N CYS A 194 -6.41 2.46 3.28
CA CYS A 194 -6.99 1.99 2.02
C CYS A 194 -5.96 1.18 1.21
N ASN A 195 -6.41 0.43 0.20
CA ASN A 195 -5.55 -0.53 -0.50
C ASN A 195 -4.23 0.08 -1.04
N HIS A 196 -4.31 1.30 -1.60
CA HIS A 196 -3.13 2.03 -2.06
C HIS A 196 -2.20 2.47 -0.90
N GLY A 197 -2.78 2.82 0.25
CA GLY A 197 -2.04 3.23 1.45
C GLY A 197 -1.28 2.07 2.10
N ILE A 198 -1.88 0.88 2.19
CA ILE A 198 -1.22 -0.29 2.76
C ILE A 198 -0.09 -0.80 1.85
N LEU A 199 -0.32 -0.81 0.54
CA LEU A 199 0.67 -1.21 -0.47
C LEU A 199 1.98 -0.42 -0.28
N MET A 200 1.91 0.90 -0.10
CA MET A 200 3.07 1.75 0.15
C MET A 200 3.79 1.43 1.48
N VAL A 201 3.06 1.05 2.53
CA VAL A 201 3.67 0.62 3.81
C VAL A 201 4.32 -0.76 3.66
N ALA A 202 3.71 -1.68 2.91
CA ALA A 202 4.28 -2.99 2.60
C ALA A 202 5.59 -2.87 1.81
N MET A 203 5.67 -1.94 0.85
CA MET A 203 6.90 -1.64 0.11
C MET A 203 7.99 -1.05 1.01
N LYS A 204 7.65 -0.11 1.90
CA LYS A 204 8.61 0.43 2.88
C LYS A 204 9.09 -0.64 3.87
N LEU A 205 8.23 -1.58 4.24
CA LEU A 205 8.58 -2.72 5.08
C LEU A 205 9.54 -3.70 4.35
N TYR A 206 9.35 -3.91 3.04
CA TYR A 206 10.29 -4.65 2.19
C TYR A 206 11.65 -3.94 2.07
N GLU A 207 11.68 -2.64 1.79
CA GLU A 207 12.91 -1.83 1.77
C GLU A 207 13.66 -1.87 3.12
N ARG A 208 12.93 -1.98 4.24
CA ARG A 208 13.49 -2.12 5.60
C ARG A 208 13.91 -3.55 5.95
N GLY A 209 13.90 -4.49 5.01
CA GLY A 209 14.46 -5.84 5.19
C GLY A 209 13.56 -6.86 5.90
N ALA A 210 12.24 -6.69 5.88
CA ALA A 210 11.31 -7.75 6.33
C ALA A 210 11.35 -8.96 5.39
N SER A 211 11.00 -10.15 5.91
CA SER A 211 10.92 -11.34 5.05
C SER A 211 9.76 -11.23 4.05
N ILE A 212 9.85 -11.92 2.91
CA ILE A 212 8.78 -11.93 1.92
C ILE A 212 7.47 -12.41 2.55
N GLY A 213 7.53 -13.43 3.42
CA GLY A 213 6.37 -13.90 4.17
C GLY A 213 5.75 -12.84 5.09
N GLN A 214 6.55 -12.02 5.78
CA GLN A 214 6.04 -10.90 6.57
C GLN A 214 5.35 -9.85 5.71
N VAL A 215 5.96 -9.45 4.59
CA VAL A 215 5.37 -8.45 3.67
C VAL A 215 4.05 -8.95 3.09
N MET A 216 3.98 -10.22 2.69
CA MET A 216 2.76 -10.83 2.17
C MET A 216 1.69 -11.01 3.24
N ALA A 217 2.03 -11.52 4.43
CA ALA A 217 1.08 -11.66 5.53
C ALA A 217 0.52 -10.31 6.00
N PHE A 218 1.32 -9.25 5.95
CA PHE A 218 0.90 -7.89 6.21
C PHE A 218 -0.06 -7.38 5.12
N LEU A 219 0.34 -7.48 3.85
CA LEU A 219 -0.42 -7.02 2.70
C LEU A 219 -1.77 -7.75 2.56
N ILE A 220 -1.83 -9.06 2.78
CA ILE A 220 -3.08 -9.86 2.68
C ILE A 220 -4.05 -9.58 3.85
N ALA A 221 -3.53 -9.30 5.06
CA ALA A 221 -4.36 -9.12 6.26
C ALA A 221 -5.09 -7.76 6.33
N SER A 222 -4.61 -6.74 5.63
CA SER A 222 -5.01 -5.35 5.85
C SER A 222 -6.25 -4.89 5.06
N PRO A 223 -6.39 -5.15 3.74
CA PRO A 223 -7.48 -4.59 2.93
C PRO A 223 -8.88 -4.96 3.43
N TRP A 224 -8.97 -6.03 4.22
CA TRP A 224 -10.21 -6.66 4.70
C TRP A 224 -10.48 -6.43 6.20
N ASN A 225 -9.56 -5.79 6.91
CA ASN A 225 -9.73 -5.40 8.31
C ASN A 225 -9.31 -3.93 8.54
N SER A 226 -9.57 -3.07 7.57
CA SER A 226 -9.68 -1.65 7.87
C SER A 226 -10.86 -1.48 8.85
N LEU A 227 -10.70 -0.69 9.92
CA LEU A 227 -11.78 -0.47 10.89
C LEU A 227 -13.02 0.10 10.18
N THR A 228 -12.75 0.94 9.16
CA THR A 228 -13.73 1.47 8.23
C THR A 228 -14.60 0.38 7.60
N LEU A 229 -13.96 -0.60 6.96
CA LEU A 229 -14.65 -1.70 6.28
C LEU A 229 -15.33 -2.64 7.28
N THR A 230 -14.69 -2.94 8.41
CA THR A 230 -15.26 -3.78 9.47
C THR A 230 -16.59 -3.21 9.97
N LEU A 231 -16.67 -1.90 10.23
CA LEU A 231 -17.89 -1.25 10.70
C LEU A 231 -18.99 -1.24 9.62
N ILE A 232 -18.61 -1.04 8.35
CA ILE A 232 -19.50 -1.15 7.20
C ILE A 232 -20.08 -2.57 7.06
N LEU A 233 -19.25 -3.62 7.16
CA LEU A 233 -19.69 -5.02 7.10
C LEU A 233 -20.60 -5.40 8.28
N ILE A 234 -20.33 -4.89 9.48
CA ILE A 234 -21.22 -5.09 10.64
C ILE A 234 -22.63 -4.55 10.34
N GLY A 235 -22.75 -3.44 9.62
CA GLY A 235 -24.04 -2.87 9.19
C GLY A 235 -24.72 -3.63 8.06
N LEU A 236 -23.96 -4.26 7.16
CA LEU A 236 -24.47 -4.90 5.93
C LEU A 236 -24.74 -6.40 6.05
N ILE A 237 -23.91 -7.15 6.79
CA ILE A 237 -23.98 -8.63 6.93
C ILE A 237 -23.96 -9.11 8.40
N GLY A 238 -23.85 -8.18 9.35
CA GLY A 238 -23.90 -8.46 10.78
C GLY A 238 -22.57 -8.87 11.42
N LEU A 239 -22.51 -8.74 12.74
CA LEU A 239 -21.29 -8.93 13.52
C LEU A 239 -20.73 -10.36 13.46
N LYS A 240 -21.58 -11.39 13.56
CA LYS A 240 -21.15 -12.81 13.54
C LYS A 240 -20.35 -13.14 12.28
N TRP A 241 -20.87 -12.74 11.12
CA TRP A 241 -20.24 -13.02 9.83
C TRP A 241 -19.02 -12.14 9.60
N THR A 242 -19.06 -10.87 9.99
CA THR A 242 -17.89 -9.98 9.91
C THR A 242 -16.70 -10.54 10.71
N LEU A 243 -16.93 -11.00 11.95
CA LEU A 243 -15.86 -11.62 12.77
C LEU A 243 -15.33 -12.92 12.15
N LEU A 244 -16.18 -13.70 11.48
CA LEU A 244 -15.76 -14.91 10.76
C LEU A 244 -14.90 -14.56 9.54
N PHE A 245 -15.28 -13.54 8.75
CA PHE A 245 -14.51 -13.04 7.62
C PHE A 245 -13.11 -12.57 8.07
N ILE A 246 -13.03 -11.86 9.20
CA ILE A 246 -11.77 -11.39 9.80
C ILE A 246 -10.89 -12.56 10.28
N ALA A 247 -11.48 -13.54 10.97
CA ALA A 247 -10.74 -14.72 11.41
C ALA A 247 -10.21 -15.55 10.21
N ALA A 248 -11.00 -15.65 9.15
CA ALA A 248 -10.63 -16.31 7.91
C ALA A 248 -9.52 -15.56 7.14
N SER A 249 -9.61 -14.23 7.01
CA SER A 249 -8.59 -13.42 6.33
C SER A 249 -7.25 -13.46 7.07
N LEU A 250 -7.26 -13.38 8.41
CA LEU A 250 -6.10 -13.59 9.27
C LEU A 250 -5.44 -14.96 9.05
N LEU A 251 -6.25 -16.02 8.96
CA LEU A 251 -5.76 -17.38 8.73
C LEU A 251 -5.09 -17.51 7.36
N ILE A 252 -5.73 -16.99 6.30
CA ILE A 252 -5.16 -16.98 4.94
C ILE A 252 -3.86 -16.18 4.90
N ALA A 253 -3.83 -14.99 5.50
CA ALA A 253 -2.65 -14.13 5.53
C ALA A 253 -1.47 -14.80 6.26
N TRP A 254 -1.73 -15.43 7.41
CA TRP A 254 -0.70 -16.14 8.19
C TRP A 254 -0.18 -17.39 7.48
N ILE A 255 -1.07 -18.22 6.90
CA ILE A 255 -0.69 -19.41 6.14
C ILE A 255 0.08 -19.01 4.87
N SER A 256 -0.42 -18.03 4.11
CA SER A 256 0.21 -17.57 2.87
C SER A 256 1.61 -17.04 3.14
N GLY A 257 1.78 -16.15 4.12
CA GLY A 257 3.11 -15.65 4.48
C GLY A 257 4.07 -16.75 4.95
N TRP A 258 3.57 -17.78 5.63
CA TRP A 258 4.38 -18.95 5.99
C TRP A 258 4.80 -19.78 4.77
N ILE A 259 3.93 -19.94 3.78
CA ILE A 259 4.24 -20.57 2.49
C ILE A 259 5.30 -19.74 1.74
N PHE A 260 5.18 -18.41 1.71
CA PHE A 260 6.17 -17.52 1.09
C PHE A 260 7.56 -17.66 1.71
N ASP A 261 7.68 -17.59 3.05
CA ASP A 261 8.97 -17.81 3.74
C ASP A 261 9.52 -19.22 3.43
N ARG A 262 8.67 -20.24 3.39
CA ARG A 262 9.05 -21.62 3.02
C ARG A 262 9.54 -21.79 1.58
N LEU A 263 9.00 -21.01 0.64
CA LEU A 263 9.44 -21.02 -0.76
C LEU A 263 10.75 -20.26 -0.95
N VAL A 264 11.03 -19.26 -0.09
CA VAL A 264 12.34 -18.60 -0.01
C VAL A 264 13.39 -19.54 0.62
N GLU A 265 13.07 -20.22 1.73
CA GLU A 265 13.94 -21.26 2.34
C GLU A 265 14.33 -22.37 1.34
N ARG A 266 13.43 -22.71 0.40
CA ARG A 266 13.65 -23.70 -0.67
C ARG A 266 14.31 -23.13 -1.93
N GLY A 267 14.67 -21.85 -1.96
CA GLY A 267 15.27 -21.19 -3.14
C GLY A 267 14.34 -21.07 -4.36
N THR A 268 13.03 -21.29 -4.20
CA THR A 268 12.04 -21.15 -5.28
C THR A 268 11.74 -19.68 -5.56
N LEU A 269 11.66 -18.88 -4.49
CA LEU A 269 11.53 -17.42 -4.52
C LEU A 269 12.83 -16.77 -4.05
N PRO A 270 13.22 -15.60 -4.60
CA PRO A 270 14.39 -14.88 -4.12
C PRO A 270 14.12 -14.31 -2.71
N ALA A 271 15.14 -14.33 -1.86
CA ALA A 271 15.12 -13.66 -0.58
C ALA A 271 15.11 -12.13 -0.75
N ASN A 272 14.68 -11.39 0.27
CA ASN A 272 14.80 -9.94 0.28
C ASN A 272 16.29 -9.54 0.33
N PRO A 273 16.83 -8.80 -0.65
CA PRO A 273 18.23 -8.37 -0.64
C PRO A 273 18.49 -7.23 0.37
N ASN A 274 17.45 -6.53 0.82
CA ASN A 274 17.58 -5.42 1.75
C ASN A 274 17.86 -5.94 3.16
N GLN A 275 18.98 -5.52 3.75
CA GLN A 275 19.31 -5.81 5.15
C GLN A 275 19.08 -4.54 5.98
N GLY A 276 17.91 -4.45 6.60
CA GLY A 276 17.61 -3.40 7.57
C GLY A 276 17.95 -3.82 9.00
N GLU A 277 18.62 -2.95 9.75
CA GLU A 277 18.57 -3.03 11.19
C GLU A 277 17.19 -2.61 11.69
N PHE A 278 16.42 -3.58 12.17
CA PHE A 278 15.18 -3.33 12.90
C PHE A 278 15.52 -2.68 14.24
N GLN A 279 15.58 -1.34 14.24
CA GLN A 279 15.80 -0.55 15.44
C GLN A 279 14.57 -0.69 16.36
N GLN A 280 14.68 -1.56 17.36
CA GLN A 280 13.60 -1.85 18.30
C GLN A 280 13.40 -0.66 19.24
N VAL A 281 12.63 0.35 18.81
CA VAL A 281 12.14 1.37 19.74
C VAL A 281 11.14 0.73 20.71
N PRO A 282 11.28 0.96 22.03
CA PRO A 282 10.40 0.34 23.02
C PRO A 282 8.99 0.92 22.91
N PHE A 283 8.06 0.12 22.37
CA PHE A 283 6.69 0.50 22.05
C PHE A 283 5.94 1.23 23.19
N LEU A 284 5.96 0.68 24.42
CA LEU A 284 5.23 1.24 25.57
C LEU A 284 5.66 2.68 25.95
N PRO A 285 6.94 2.98 26.24
CA PRO A 285 7.37 4.33 26.60
C PRO A 285 7.27 5.32 25.44
N THR A 286 7.56 4.92 24.19
CA THR A 286 7.38 5.81 23.03
C THR A 286 5.90 6.16 22.86
N LEU A 287 4.99 5.18 22.94
CA LEU A 287 3.54 5.42 22.87
C LEU A 287 3.09 6.36 24.00
N LYS A 288 3.56 6.12 25.24
CA LYS A 288 3.21 6.94 26.41
C LYS A 288 3.67 8.39 26.28
N ASN A 289 4.83 8.63 25.66
CA ASN A 289 5.32 9.99 25.41
C ASN A 289 4.49 10.64 24.30
N THR A 290 4.37 10.02 23.12
CA THR A 290 3.55 10.54 22.01
C THR A 290 2.08 10.76 22.38
N TRP A 291 1.53 9.99 23.32
CA TRP A 291 0.15 10.17 23.79
C TRP A 291 -0.01 11.33 24.80
N LYS A 292 1.06 11.66 25.53
CA LYS A 292 1.15 12.84 26.42
C LYS A 292 1.46 14.13 25.66
N ASP A 293 2.30 14.06 24.64
CA ASP A 293 2.74 15.20 23.83
C ASP A 293 1.66 15.65 22.82
N ASN A 294 0.58 14.87 22.68
CA ASN A 294 -0.56 15.20 21.84
C ASN A 294 -1.56 16.11 22.55
N ASP A 295 -1.94 17.22 21.89
CA ASP A 295 -2.98 18.12 22.38
C ASP A 295 -4.38 17.49 22.32
N TRP A 296 -4.91 17.10 23.48
CA TRP A 296 -6.28 16.60 23.67
C TRP A 296 -7.34 17.71 23.78
N SER A 297 -7.00 18.94 23.42
CA SER A 297 -7.94 20.06 23.46
C SER A 297 -9.11 19.87 22.49
N VAL A 298 -10.31 20.33 22.87
CA VAL A 298 -11.52 20.28 22.02
C VAL A 298 -11.29 20.84 20.60
N PRO A 299 -10.63 21.99 20.38
CA PRO A 299 -10.32 22.46 19.02
C PRO A 299 -9.33 21.55 18.26
N SER A 300 -8.43 20.85 18.95
CA SER A 300 -7.54 19.84 18.33
C SER A 300 -8.33 18.59 17.91
N LEU A 301 -9.28 18.13 18.73
CA LEU A 301 -10.18 17.02 18.40
C LEU A 301 -11.13 17.36 17.23
N LEU A 302 -11.67 18.58 17.18
CA LEU A 302 -12.51 19.02 16.07
C LEU A 302 -11.72 19.14 14.76
N LYS A 303 -10.49 19.68 14.80
CA LYS A 303 -9.57 19.67 13.66
C LYS A 303 -9.24 18.25 13.20
N MET A 304 -8.99 17.33 14.13
CA MET A 304 -8.72 15.91 13.86
C MET A 304 -9.91 15.23 13.17
N PHE A 305 -11.14 15.42 13.66
CA PHE A 305 -12.34 14.90 13.00
C PHE A 305 -12.51 15.48 11.58
N TRP A 306 -12.30 16.79 11.41
CA TRP A 306 -12.42 17.43 10.11
C TRP A 306 -11.33 16.97 9.12
N GLN A 307 -10.12 16.68 9.61
CA GLN A 307 -9.06 16.07 8.83
C GLN A 307 -9.40 14.63 8.44
N GLY A 308 -9.83 13.79 9.39
CA GLY A 308 -10.28 12.43 9.14
C GLY A 308 -11.40 12.38 8.10
N PHE A 309 -12.42 13.25 8.23
CA PHE A 309 -13.49 13.38 7.24
C PHE A 309 -13.00 13.82 5.85
N LYS A 310 -12.00 14.73 5.79
CA LYS A 310 -11.37 15.15 4.53
C LYS A 310 -10.60 14.00 3.86
N GLU A 311 -9.94 13.15 4.64
CA GLU A 311 -9.25 11.94 4.17
C GLU A 311 -10.27 10.87 3.72
N SER A 312 -11.39 10.70 4.46
CA SER A 312 -12.52 9.84 4.10
C SER A 312 -13.22 10.23 2.79
N LYS A 313 -12.93 11.39 2.19
CA LYS A 313 -13.39 11.75 0.84
C LYS A 313 -13.04 10.67 -0.21
N MET A 314 -11.87 10.02 -0.08
CA MET A 314 -11.47 8.94 -0.98
C MET A 314 -12.35 7.70 -0.80
N VAL A 315 -12.67 7.35 0.44
CA VAL A 315 -13.57 6.22 0.78
C VAL A 315 -14.99 6.52 0.28
N LEU A 316 -15.53 7.70 0.58
CA LEU A 316 -16.87 8.14 0.14
C LEU A 316 -17.04 8.07 -1.39
N ARG A 317 -16.01 8.41 -2.16
CA ARG A 317 -16.02 8.30 -3.63
C ARG A 317 -16.32 6.88 -4.10
N TRP A 318 -15.61 5.91 -3.51
CA TRP A 318 -15.72 4.51 -3.89
C TRP A 318 -16.97 3.85 -3.31
N VAL A 319 -17.37 4.20 -2.08
CA VAL A 319 -18.63 3.77 -1.49
C VAL A 319 -19.81 4.23 -2.34
N PHE A 320 -19.89 5.52 -2.70
CA PHE A 320 -20.98 6.00 -3.56
C PHE A 320 -20.96 5.35 -4.96
N PHE A 321 -19.78 5.10 -5.54
CA PHE A 321 -19.67 4.33 -6.77
C PHE A 321 -20.23 2.90 -6.60
N GLY A 322 -19.89 2.22 -5.51
CA GLY A 322 -20.45 0.91 -5.15
C GLY A 322 -21.97 0.92 -4.98
N VAL A 323 -22.53 1.95 -4.32
CA VAL A 323 -23.98 2.13 -4.16
C VAL A 323 -24.69 2.36 -5.50
N VAL A 324 -24.11 3.18 -6.40
CA VAL A 324 -24.63 3.37 -7.76
C VAL A 324 -24.59 2.05 -8.55
N LEU A 325 -23.47 1.34 -8.48
CA LEU A 325 -23.27 0.08 -9.20
C LEU A 325 -24.24 -1.00 -8.71
N ILE A 326 -24.46 -1.14 -7.40
CA ILE A 326 -25.43 -2.12 -6.89
C ILE A 326 -26.89 -1.70 -7.17
N ALA A 327 -27.21 -0.40 -7.15
CA ALA A 327 -28.52 0.09 -7.57
C ALA A 327 -28.82 -0.22 -9.04
N LEU A 328 -27.82 -0.10 -9.93
CA LEU A 328 -27.91 -0.53 -11.33
C LEU A 328 -28.08 -2.06 -11.45
N VAL A 329 -27.27 -2.85 -10.75
CA VAL A 329 -27.36 -4.32 -10.77
C VAL A 329 -28.73 -4.80 -10.29
N ARG A 330 -29.24 -4.28 -9.17
CA ARG A 330 -30.59 -4.63 -8.68
C ARG A 330 -31.70 -4.17 -9.62
N ALA A 331 -31.56 -3.02 -10.29
CA ALA A 331 -32.55 -2.49 -11.21
C ALA A 331 -32.63 -3.25 -12.56
N PHE A 332 -31.52 -3.87 -13.00
CA PHE A 332 -31.44 -4.54 -14.32
C PHE A 332 -31.25 -6.06 -14.27
N VAL A 333 -30.85 -6.65 -13.13
CA VAL A 333 -30.64 -8.10 -12.98
C VAL A 333 -31.67 -8.67 -12.00
N PRO A 334 -32.64 -9.49 -12.46
CA PRO A 334 -33.63 -10.15 -11.60
C PRO A 334 -32.98 -11.07 -10.55
N GLU A 335 -33.66 -11.21 -9.40
CA GLU A 335 -33.12 -11.96 -8.25
C GLU A 335 -32.86 -13.43 -8.59
N ASP A 336 -33.78 -14.08 -9.32
CA ASP A 336 -33.65 -15.48 -9.74
C ASP A 336 -32.40 -15.70 -10.60
N SER A 337 -32.12 -14.80 -11.54
CA SER A 337 -30.94 -14.88 -12.40
C SER A 337 -29.66 -14.64 -11.61
N PHE A 338 -29.68 -13.67 -10.69
CA PHE A 338 -28.56 -13.39 -9.80
C PHE A 338 -28.25 -14.58 -8.88
N GLY A 339 -29.26 -15.22 -8.30
CA GLY A 339 -29.12 -16.43 -7.48
C GLY A 339 -28.64 -17.65 -8.26
N ILE A 340 -29.05 -17.82 -9.52
CA ILE A 340 -28.54 -18.91 -10.38
C ILE A 340 -27.05 -18.70 -10.72
N TRP A 341 -26.63 -17.47 -11.03
CA TRP A 341 -25.25 -17.17 -11.43
C TRP A 341 -24.27 -17.01 -10.27
N PHE A 342 -24.73 -16.50 -9.12
CA PHE A 342 -23.89 -16.11 -7.98
C PHE A 342 -24.37 -16.69 -6.63
N GLY A 343 -25.27 -17.67 -6.63
CA GLY A 343 -25.69 -18.38 -5.42
C GLY A 343 -24.60 -19.27 -4.82
N ALA A 344 -24.90 -19.89 -3.67
CA ALA A 344 -23.99 -20.70 -2.84
C ALA A 344 -23.53 -22.04 -3.46
N SER A 345 -23.33 -22.10 -4.77
CA SER A 345 -22.82 -23.25 -5.52
C SER A 345 -21.34 -23.10 -5.87
N PHE A 346 -20.68 -24.21 -6.25
CA PHE A 346 -19.30 -24.17 -6.75
C PHE A 346 -19.15 -23.32 -8.02
N THR A 347 -20.13 -23.40 -8.93
CA THR A 347 -20.17 -22.58 -10.16
C THR A 347 -20.34 -21.10 -9.82
N GLY A 348 -21.22 -20.76 -8.87
CA GLY A 348 -21.42 -19.38 -8.43
C GLY A 348 -20.20 -18.78 -7.76
N LEU A 349 -19.48 -19.57 -6.97
CA LEU A 349 -18.20 -19.19 -6.38
C LEU A 349 -17.13 -18.88 -7.46
N LEU A 350 -17.04 -19.70 -8.51
CA LEU A 350 -16.12 -19.48 -9.63
C LEU A 350 -16.51 -18.25 -10.48
N MET A 351 -17.80 -18.05 -10.74
CA MET A 351 -18.31 -16.84 -11.40
C MET A 351 -18.03 -15.59 -10.56
N THR A 352 -18.11 -15.69 -9.24
CA THR A 352 -17.78 -14.59 -8.32
C THR A 352 -16.29 -14.25 -8.37
N LEU A 353 -15.41 -15.24 -8.43
CA LEU A 353 -13.96 -15.04 -8.62
C LEU A 353 -13.66 -14.35 -9.96
N LEU A 354 -14.31 -14.78 -11.04
CA LEU A 354 -14.19 -14.15 -12.36
C LEU A 354 -14.65 -12.68 -12.30
N ALA A 355 -15.81 -12.44 -11.70
CA ALA A 355 -16.41 -11.11 -11.61
C ALA A 355 -15.53 -10.14 -10.79
N THR A 356 -15.04 -10.52 -9.61
CA THR A 356 -14.19 -9.62 -8.80
C THR A 356 -12.88 -9.28 -9.52
N THR A 357 -12.26 -10.26 -10.18
CA THR A 357 -11.01 -10.08 -10.95
C THR A 357 -11.17 -9.17 -12.16
N ILE A 358 -12.38 -9.05 -12.73
CA ILE A 358 -12.67 -8.15 -13.87
C ILE A 358 -13.14 -6.77 -13.39
N ILE A 359 -13.93 -6.72 -12.32
CA ILE A 359 -14.55 -5.49 -11.81
C ILE A 359 -13.53 -4.58 -11.12
N GLU A 360 -12.52 -5.17 -10.45
CA GLU A 360 -11.43 -4.49 -9.73
C GLU A 360 -11.88 -3.19 -9.02
N VAL A 361 -12.65 -3.36 -7.94
CA VAL A 361 -13.05 -2.25 -7.07
C VAL A 361 -12.45 -2.48 -5.69
N CYS A 362 -11.82 -1.42 -5.15
CA CYS A 362 -11.29 -1.39 -3.79
C CYS A 362 -12.27 -1.93 -2.73
N SER A 363 -11.75 -2.37 -1.58
CA SER A 363 -12.53 -3.09 -0.57
C SER A 363 -13.74 -2.32 -0.03
N GLU A 364 -13.67 -0.99 0.01
CA GLU A 364 -14.76 -0.11 0.45
C GLU A 364 -15.84 0.13 -0.62
N GLY A 365 -15.48 0.06 -1.91
CA GLY A 365 -16.44 0.15 -3.02
C GLY A 365 -17.08 -1.18 -3.40
N SER A 366 -16.41 -2.30 -3.08
CA SER A 366 -16.90 -3.67 -3.30
C SER A 366 -17.81 -4.17 -2.17
N SER A 367 -17.82 -3.53 -0.99
CA SER A 367 -18.62 -3.96 0.16
C SER A 367 -20.13 -4.02 -0.11
N PRO A 368 -20.77 -3.04 -0.79
CA PRO A 368 -22.19 -3.12 -1.16
C PRO A 368 -22.51 -4.31 -2.08
N ILE A 369 -21.60 -4.66 -2.98
CA ILE A 369 -21.77 -5.80 -3.91
C ILE A 369 -21.62 -7.12 -3.17
N ALA A 370 -20.62 -7.22 -2.28
CA ALA A 370 -20.47 -8.38 -1.39
C ALA A 370 -21.66 -8.55 -0.45
N ALA A 371 -22.27 -7.46 0.03
CA ALA A 371 -23.49 -7.50 0.82
C ALA A 371 -24.70 -8.01 0.02
N ASP A 372 -24.80 -7.75 -1.27
CA ASP A 372 -25.87 -8.30 -2.12
C ASP A 372 -25.62 -9.79 -2.44
N LEU A 373 -24.37 -10.17 -2.72
CA LEU A 373 -23.97 -11.59 -2.82
C LEU A 373 -24.30 -12.36 -1.53
N PHE A 374 -24.09 -11.73 -0.38
CA PHE A 374 -24.39 -12.29 0.93
C PHE A 374 -25.91 -12.42 1.15
N ASN A 375 -26.65 -11.31 1.07
CA ASN A 375 -28.05 -11.24 1.50
C ASN A 375 -29.04 -11.76 0.43
N ARG A 376 -28.80 -11.45 -0.85
CA ARG A 376 -29.74 -11.66 -1.96
C ARG A 376 -29.46 -12.94 -2.74
N ALA A 377 -28.18 -13.29 -2.92
CA ALA A 377 -27.80 -14.60 -3.47
C ALA A 377 -27.61 -15.69 -2.39
N ALA A 378 -27.84 -15.35 -1.11
CA ALA A 378 -27.66 -16.24 0.05
C ALA A 378 -26.29 -16.95 0.09
N ALA A 379 -25.23 -16.28 -0.37
CA ALA A 379 -23.93 -16.88 -0.67
C ALA A 379 -22.80 -16.24 0.15
N PRO A 380 -22.69 -16.55 1.46
CA PRO A 380 -21.71 -15.91 2.36
C PRO A 380 -20.26 -16.16 1.94
N GLY A 381 -19.96 -17.32 1.37
CA GLY A 381 -18.65 -17.66 0.82
C GLY A 381 -18.33 -16.96 -0.50
N ASN A 382 -19.35 -16.64 -1.31
CA ASN A 382 -19.17 -15.83 -2.51
C ASN A 382 -18.89 -14.38 -2.12
N ALA A 383 -19.62 -13.82 -1.15
CA ALA A 383 -19.31 -12.50 -0.58
C ALA A 383 -17.87 -12.41 -0.04
N PHE A 384 -17.44 -13.41 0.74
CA PHE A 384 -16.04 -13.50 1.22
C PHE A 384 -15.03 -13.59 0.07
N THR A 385 -15.34 -14.35 -0.98
CA THR A 385 -14.46 -14.52 -2.15
C THR A 385 -14.39 -13.27 -3.01
N PHE A 386 -15.51 -12.60 -3.24
CA PHE A 386 -15.59 -11.35 -4.00
C PHE A 386 -14.72 -10.27 -3.36
N LEU A 387 -14.74 -10.20 -2.03
CA LEU A 387 -13.84 -9.38 -1.23
C LEU A 387 -12.40 -9.93 -1.38
N MET A 388 -12.04 -11.00 -0.65
CA MET A 388 -10.66 -11.46 -0.49
C MET A 388 -9.88 -11.68 -1.80
N ALA A 389 -10.51 -12.23 -2.83
CA ALA A 389 -9.81 -12.51 -4.09
C ALA A 389 -9.58 -11.24 -4.91
N GLY A 390 -10.44 -10.22 -4.81
CA GLY A 390 -10.31 -8.97 -5.57
C GLY A 390 -9.01 -8.24 -5.29
N ALA A 391 -8.59 -8.13 -4.02
CA ALA A 391 -7.27 -7.60 -3.67
C ALA A 391 -6.14 -8.52 -4.17
N ALA A 392 -6.25 -9.83 -3.95
CA ALA A 392 -5.23 -10.78 -4.35
C ALA A 392 -4.99 -10.87 -5.87
N THR A 393 -5.96 -10.48 -6.70
CA THR A 393 -5.86 -10.46 -8.17
C THR A 393 -5.75 -9.05 -8.77
N ASP A 394 -5.80 -7.99 -7.94
CA ASP A 394 -5.66 -6.58 -8.34
C ASP A 394 -4.34 -6.36 -9.12
N TYR A 395 -4.44 -5.89 -10.38
CA TYR A 395 -3.24 -5.73 -11.20
C TYR A 395 -2.34 -4.61 -10.68
N THR A 396 -2.89 -3.63 -9.95
CA THR A 396 -2.12 -2.54 -9.33
C THR A 396 -1.28 -3.06 -8.15
N GLU A 397 -1.83 -3.97 -7.33
CA GLU A 397 -1.07 -4.65 -6.28
C GLU A 397 0.06 -5.51 -6.87
N ILE A 398 -0.26 -6.35 -7.85
CA ILE A 398 0.70 -7.23 -8.54
C ILE A 398 1.80 -6.40 -9.20
N MET A 399 1.45 -5.32 -9.90
CA MET A 399 2.41 -4.42 -10.55
C MET A 399 3.28 -3.65 -9.55
N ALA A 400 2.72 -3.17 -8.43
CA ALA A 400 3.50 -2.47 -7.41
C ALA A 400 4.46 -3.41 -6.65
N LEU A 401 4.01 -4.63 -6.33
CA LEU A 401 4.85 -5.71 -5.79
C LEU A 401 5.99 -6.05 -6.75
N GLN A 402 5.69 -6.19 -8.05
CA GLN A 402 6.70 -6.46 -9.09
C GLN A 402 7.73 -5.33 -9.17
N ASN A 403 7.29 -4.07 -9.19
CA ASN A 403 8.19 -2.91 -9.32
C ASN A 403 9.12 -2.77 -8.11
N THR A 404 8.61 -3.04 -6.91
CA THR A 404 9.37 -2.92 -5.65
C THR A 404 10.31 -4.11 -5.43
N THR A 405 9.80 -5.33 -5.57
CA THR A 405 10.59 -6.55 -5.37
C THR A 405 11.49 -6.90 -6.55
N ARG A 406 11.30 -6.22 -7.70
CA ARG A 406 11.93 -6.51 -9.00
C ARG A 406 11.74 -7.96 -9.46
N SER A 407 10.71 -8.64 -8.97
CA SER A 407 10.50 -10.08 -9.17
C SER A 407 9.05 -10.41 -9.52
N TRP A 408 8.82 -10.75 -10.79
CA TRP A 408 7.54 -11.32 -11.26
C TRP A 408 7.17 -12.61 -10.52
N LYS A 409 8.14 -13.39 -10.05
CA LYS A 409 7.87 -14.60 -9.25
C LYS A 409 7.20 -14.25 -7.93
N ILE A 410 7.66 -13.21 -7.22
CA ILE A 410 7.05 -12.83 -5.95
C ILE A 410 5.62 -12.30 -6.18
N ALA A 411 5.43 -11.44 -7.19
CA ALA A 411 4.14 -10.84 -7.51
C ALA A 411 3.08 -11.88 -7.95
N LEU A 412 3.40 -12.77 -8.90
CA LEU A 412 2.45 -13.77 -9.40
C LEU A 412 2.21 -14.92 -8.41
N PHE A 413 3.09 -15.13 -7.43
CA PHE A 413 2.84 -16.10 -6.37
C PHE A 413 1.78 -15.61 -5.36
N LEU A 414 1.45 -14.32 -5.32
CA LEU A 414 0.38 -13.79 -4.47
C LEU A 414 -0.96 -14.46 -4.80
N PRO A 415 -1.57 -14.26 -6.01
CA PRO A 415 -2.82 -14.91 -6.36
C PRO A 415 -2.70 -16.44 -6.40
N LEU A 416 -1.56 -16.98 -6.84
CA LEU A 416 -1.33 -18.44 -6.91
C LEU A 416 -1.43 -19.13 -5.54
N ILE A 417 -1.01 -18.46 -4.46
CA ILE A 417 -1.08 -18.99 -3.10
C ILE A 417 -2.42 -18.65 -2.45
N THR A 418 -2.91 -17.42 -2.60
CA THR A 418 -4.10 -16.94 -1.86
C THR A 418 -5.42 -17.40 -2.46
N VAL A 419 -5.59 -17.33 -3.80
CA VAL A 419 -6.88 -17.64 -4.45
C VAL A 419 -7.36 -19.07 -4.14
N PRO A 420 -6.52 -20.13 -4.15
CA PRO A 420 -6.96 -21.46 -3.74
C PRO A 420 -7.43 -21.54 -2.28
N GLN A 421 -6.81 -20.77 -1.37
CA GLN A 421 -7.24 -20.71 0.04
C GLN A 421 -8.55 -19.93 0.20
N VAL A 422 -8.71 -18.82 -0.52
CA VAL A 422 -9.95 -18.05 -0.57
C VAL A 422 -11.10 -18.89 -1.10
N LEU A 423 -10.90 -19.59 -2.22
CA LEU A 423 -11.91 -20.51 -2.78
C LEU A 423 -12.26 -21.66 -1.84
N LEU A 424 -11.26 -22.27 -1.18
CA LEU A 424 -11.51 -23.35 -0.22
C LEU A 424 -12.35 -22.88 0.97
N ILE A 425 -12.02 -21.71 1.52
CA ILE A 425 -12.75 -21.13 2.66
C ILE A 425 -14.12 -20.61 2.23
N GLY A 426 -14.24 -19.97 1.06
CA GLY A 426 -15.52 -19.57 0.49
C GLY A 426 -16.44 -20.76 0.24
N TRP A 427 -15.94 -21.85 -0.33
CA TRP A 427 -16.71 -23.09 -0.48
C TRP A 427 -17.12 -23.69 0.88
N LEU A 428 -16.24 -23.68 1.87
CA LEU A 428 -16.56 -24.12 3.23
C LEU A 428 -17.63 -23.22 3.87
N MET A 429 -17.60 -21.90 3.63
CA MET A 429 -18.59 -20.96 4.15
C MET A 429 -19.95 -21.08 3.45
N ASN A 430 -19.99 -21.43 2.17
CA ASN A 430 -21.24 -21.76 1.47
C ASN A 430 -21.85 -23.08 1.96
N THR A 431 -21.02 -24.07 2.33
CA THR A 431 -21.49 -25.40 2.75
C THR A 431 -21.80 -25.50 4.26
N ALA A 432 -21.09 -24.77 5.11
CA ALA A 432 -21.33 -24.66 6.55
C ALA A 432 -22.17 -23.44 6.95
N GLY A 433 -22.58 -22.61 5.98
CA GLY A 433 -23.35 -21.38 6.17
C GLY A 433 -24.85 -21.51 5.98
N VAL A 434 -25.37 -22.75 5.93
CA VAL A 434 -26.81 -23.09 5.92
C VAL A 434 -27.25 -23.41 7.35
#